data_AF-A0AAD5SGL6-F1
#
_entry.id   AF-A0AAD5SGL6-F1
#
_cell.length_a   1.000
_cell.length_b   1.000
_cell.length_c   1.000
_cell.angle_alpha   90.00
_cell.angle_beta   90.00
_cell.angle_gamma   90.00
#
_symmetry.space_group_name_H-M   'P 1'
#
loop_
_entity.id
_entity.type
_entity.pdbx_description
1 polymer ?
#
loop_
_entity_poly.entity_id
_entity_poly.type
_entity_poly.pdbx_seq_one_letter_code
_entity_poly.pdbx_strand_id
1 'polypeptide(L)'
;MLPSTRHALFRAIGQTRSQSRHFSQSTPARSLFSDYVSKLKTSVREITPKELNDKVLPKGPSPSLHIFDVRETDEFNKNQLPYAIYLGRGNLERDVEGIVPDNYDVIVLYCSGGNRSVVAADALQRMGYQNVYSLQGGLGRWQSEGYKVLENKPVYSERIEYRARPGPEWDGPYGKTWDGHERLPAGGAHH
;
A
#
# COMPACT_ATOMS: atom_id res chain seq x y z
N MET A 1 -73.67 -33.96 26.40
CA MET A 1 -73.38 -33.58 27.79
C MET A 1 -72.16 -34.37 28.25
N LEU A 2 -71.05 -33.70 28.58
CA LEU A 2 -69.81 -34.31 29.10
C LEU A 2 -69.95 -34.60 30.61
N PRO A 3 -69.19 -35.59 31.13
CA PRO A 3 -68.10 -35.26 32.08
C PRO A 3 -66.83 -36.10 31.79
N SER A 4 -65.63 -35.55 31.64
CA SER A 4 -64.68 -35.05 32.66
C SER A 4 -64.29 -36.07 33.76
N THR A 5 -63.18 -36.80 33.55
CA THR A 5 -62.25 -37.13 34.65
C THR A 5 -60.81 -37.34 34.16
N ARG A 6 -59.89 -36.72 34.91
CA ARG A 6 -58.43 -36.70 34.82
C ARG A 6 -57.79 -38.10 34.84
N HIS A 7 -56.62 -38.26 34.22
CA HIS A 7 -55.51 -39.04 34.79
C HIS A 7 -54.17 -38.46 34.30
N ALA A 8 -53.38 -37.97 35.25
CA ALA A 8 -51.98 -37.59 35.08
C ALA A 8 -51.11 -38.84 35.23
N LEU A 9 -50.12 -39.01 34.36
CA LEU A 9 -49.00 -39.92 34.61
C LEU A 9 -47.68 -39.17 34.41
N PHE A 10 -46.94 -39.12 35.52
CA PHE A 10 -45.59 -38.58 35.71
C PHE A 10 -44.53 -39.67 35.48
N ARG A 11 -43.28 -39.23 35.24
CA ARG A 11 -42.00 -39.97 35.08
C ARG A 11 -41.75 -40.49 33.65
N ALA A 12 -40.58 -40.32 33.05
CA ALA A 12 -39.24 -40.43 33.62
C ALA A 12 -38.22 -39.41 33.09
N ILE A 13 -37.28 -39.10 33.98
CA ILE A 13 -36.18 -38.17 33.86
C ILE A 13 -35.06 -38.86 33.07
N GLY A 14 -34.83 -38.45 31.82
CA GLY A 14 -33.64 -38.82 31.08
C GLY A 14 -32.54 -37.80 31.33
N GLN A 15 -31.65 -38.07 32.28
CA GLN A 15 -30.41 -37.30 32.45
C GLN A 15 -29.53 -37.52 31.22
N THR A 16 -29.56 -36.58 30.27
CA THR A 16 -28.52 -36.49 29.26
C THR A 16 -27.25 -35.98 29.92
N ARG A 17 -26.28 -36.88 30.14
CA ARG A 17 -24.89 -36.53 30.48
C ARG A 17 -24.37 -35.58 29.40
N SER A 18 -24.35 -34.29 29.70
CA SER A 18 -23.55 -33.30 28.97
C SER A 18 -22.10 -33.70 29.14
N GLN A 19 -21.56 -34.47 28.19
CA GLN A 19 -20.12 -34.58 28.05
C GLN A 19 -19.63 -33.23 27.55
N SER A 20 -19.10 -32.43 28.46
CA SER A 20 -18.31 -31.26 28.14
C SER A 20 -17.18 -31.68 27.21
N ARG A 21 -17.36 -31.45 25.91
CA ARG A 21 -16.28 -31.56 24.94
C ARG A 21 -15.26 -30.50 25.30
N HIS A 22 -14.22 -30.90 26.02
CA HIS A 22 -13.00 -30.12 26.10
C HIS A 22 -12.50 -29.96 24.66
N PHE A 23 -12.74 -28.76 24.09
CA PHE A 23 -12.02 -28.32 22.90
C PHE A 23 -10.56 -28.21 23.33
N SER A 24 -9.81 -29.28 23.08
CA SER A 24 -8.35 -29.23 23.02
C SER A 24 -8.00 -28.04 22.14
N GLN A 25 -7.25 -27.08 22.67
CA GLN A 25 -6.79 -25.93 21.91
C GLN A 25 -5.90 -26.46 20.78
N SER A 26 -6.50 -26.67 19.61
CA SER A 26 -5.79 -27.05 18.40
C SER A 26 -4.76 -25.96 18.11
N THR A 27 -3.51 -26.36 17.90
CA THR A 27 -2.45 -25.51 17.32
C THR A 27 -3.04 -24.63 16.23
N PRO A 28 -2.84 -23.30 16.25
CA PRO A 28 -3.44 -22.43 15.25
C PRO A 28 -3.02 -22.89 13.86
N ALA A 29 -4.01 -23.05 12.98
CA ALA A 29 -3.78 -23.46 11.59
C ALA A 29 -2.79 -22.49 10.93
N ARG A 30 -1.80 -23.06 10.24
CA ARG A 30 -0.77 -22.34 9.49
C ARG A 30 -1.40 -21.34 8.51
N SER A 31 -0.99 -20.06 8.59
CA SER A 31 -1.52 -18.99 7.71
C SER A 31 -0.79 -18.98 6.37
N LEU A 32 -1.49 -19.44 5.31
CA LEU A 32 -0.96 -19.47 3.94
C LEU A 32 -0.46 -18.10 3.47
N PHE A 33 -1.19 -17.03 3.80
CA PHE A 33 -0.80 -15.68 3.42
C PHE A 33 0.47 -15.23 4.16
N SER A 34 0.57 -15.53 5.46
CA SER A 34 1.75 -15.17 6.25
C SER A 34 2.99 -15.92 5.78
N ASP A 35 2.86 -17.20 5.44
CA ASP A 35 3.94 -17.99 4.84
C ASP A 35 4.37 -17.40 3.49
N TYR A 36 3.42 -17.04 2.64
CA TYR A 36 3.70 -16.42 1.34
C TYR A 36 4.48 -15.11 1.49
N VAL A 37 4.01 -14.21 2.36
CA VAL A 37 4.73 -12.95 2.65
C VAL A 37 6.12 -13.21 3.22
N SER A 38 6.26 -14.17 4.13
CA SER A 38 7.56 -14.51 4.73
C SER A 38 8.53 -15.03 3.67
N LYS A 39 8.05 -15.83 2.71
CA LYS A 39 8.83 -16.28 1.56
C LYS A 39 9.24 -15.08 0.68
N LEU A 40 8.32 -14.18 0.36
CA LEU A 40 8.65 -13.02 -0.48
C LEU A 40 9.66 -12.07 0.17
N LYS A 41 9.63 -11.93 1.50
CA LYS A 41 10.61 -11.10 2.23
C LYS A 41 12.05 -11.58 2.09
N THR A 42 12.29 -12.81 1.63
CA THR A 42 13.66 -13.29 1.37
C THR A 42 14.19 -12.87 0.00
N SER A 43 13.32 -12.49 -0.93
CA SER A 43 13.68 -12.10 -2.30
C SER A 43 13.45 -10.61 -2.59
N VAL A 44 12.41 -10.02 -2.01
CA VAL A 44 12.08 -8.61 -2.15
C VAL A 44 13.04 -7.77 -1.31
N ARG A 45 13.65 -6.75 -1.93
CA ARG A 45 14.46 -5.77 -1.20
C ARG A 45 13.56 -4.91 -0.33
N GLU A 46 13.96 -4.73 0.92
CA GLU A 46 13.31 -3.80 1.85
C GLU A 46 14.18 -2.55 2.07
N ILE A 47 13.54 -1.42 2.31
CA ILE A 47 14.17 -0.21 2.83
C ILE A 47 13.65 0.05 4.24
N THR A 48 14.53 0.41 5.17
CA THR A 48 14.12 0.74 6.54
C THR A 48 13.50 2.14 6.61
N PRO A 49 12.58 2.40 7.56
CA PRO A 49 12.08 3.75 7.82
C PRO A 49 13.20 4.78 8.02
N LYS A 50 14.23 4.44 8.80
CA LYS A 50 15.41 5.30 9.00
C LYS A 50 16.13 5.64 7.70
N GLU A 51 16.38 4.66 6.83
CA GLU A 51 17.06 4.93 5.55
C GLU A 51 16.23 5.81 4.62
N LEU A 52 14.92 5.56 4.54
CA LEU A 52 14.01 6.38 3.75
C LEU A 52 13.95 7.82 4.31
N ASN A 53 13.84 7.98 5.63
CA ASN A 53 13.79 9.29 6.28
C ASN A 53 15.10 10.08 6.16
N ASP A 54 16.25 9.43 6.35
CA ASP A 54 17.52 10.16 6.49
C ASP A 54 18.22 10.37 5.14
N LYS A 55 18.06 9.45 4.19
CA LYS A 55 18.83 9.43 2.94
C LYS A 55 18.02 9.78 1.71
N VAL A 56 16.71 9.59 1.76
CA VAL A 56 15.84 9.69 0.57
C VAL A 56 14.96 10.94 0.67
N LEU A 57 14.13 11.06 1.71
CA LEU A 57 13.21 12.21 1.84
C LEU A 57 13.88 13.60 1.87
N PRO A 58 15.05 13.82 2.49
CA PRO A 58 15.66 15.16 2.56
C PRO A 58 16.11 15.69 1.19
N LYS A 59 16.24 14.82 0.18
CA LYS A 59 16.54 15.21 -1.19
C LYS A 59 15.34 15.83 -1.92
N GLY A 60 14.15 15.75 -1.31
CA GLY A 60 12.91 16.23 -1.92
C GLY A 60 12.40 15.31 -3.03
N PRO A 61 11.35 15.74 -3.77
CA PRO A 61 10.85 15.00 -4.90
C PRO A 61 11.91 14.93 -6.01
N SER A 62 12.06 13.75 -6.60
CA SER A 62 12.98 13.50 -7.72
C SER A 62 12.21 12.84 -8.86
N PRO A 63 12.52 13.16 -10.14
CA PRO A 63 11.87 12.50 -11.28
C PRO A 63 12.07 10.97 -11.32
N SER A 64 13.16 10.47 -10.74
CA SER A 64 13.55 9.05 -10.78
C SER A 64 13.30 8.29 -9.47
N LEU A 65 12.49 8.87 -8.57
CA LEU A 65 12.10 8.26 -7.29
C LEU A 65 10.60 8.37 -7.11
N HIS A 66 9.96 7.21 -6.96
CA HIS A 66 8.50 7.10 -6.81
C HIS A 66 8.17 6.37 -5.51
N ILE A 67 7.42 7.03 -4.63
CA ILE A 67 6.93 6.44 -3.38
C ILE A 67 5.45 6.15 -3.56
N PHE A 68 5.05 4.89 -3.55
CA PHE A 68 3.66 4.49 -3.74
C PHE A 68 3.03 3.95 -2.47
N ASP A 69 1.86 4.48 -2.14
CA ASP A 69 0.97 3.91 -1.14
C ASP A 69 0.01 2.93 -1.81
N VAL A 70 0.11 1.65 -1.46
CA VAL A 70 -0.72 0.57 -2.02
C VAL A 70 -1.90 0.18 -1.13
N ARG A 71 -2.21 1.00 -0.12
CA ARG A 71 -3.39 0.81 0.75
C ARG A 71 -4.69 1.17 0.01
N GLU A 72 -5.79 1.15 0.75
CA GLU A 72 -7.08 1.67 0.28
C GLU A 72 -7.13 3.21 0.37
N THR A 73 -7.99 3.83 -0.42
CA THR A 73 -8.15 5.28 -0.51
C THR A 73 -8.40 5.93 0.87
N ASP A 74 -9.26 5.34 1.71
CA ASP A 74 -9.57 5.88 3.04
C ASP A 74 -8.36 5.87 3.98
N GLU A 75 -7.51 4.85 3.87
CA GLU A 75 -6.27 4.77 4.63
C GLU A 75 -5.27 5.85 4.18
N PHE A 76 -5.16 6.10 2.88
CA PHE A 76 -4.28 7.13 2.30
C PHE A 76 -4.74 8.56 2.67
N ASN A 77 -6.05 8.81 2.63
CA ASN A 77 -6.64 10.11 2.97
C ASN A 77 -6.44 10.48 4.44
N LYS A 78 -6.47 9.48 5.33
CA LYS A 78 -6.22 9.66 6.75
C LYS A 78 -4.80 10.15 7.01
N ASN A 79 -3.81 9.44 6.48
CA ASN A 79 -2.42 9.80 6.61
C ASN A 79 -1.55 9.17 5.52
N GLN A 80 -0.40 9.76 5.20
CA GLN A 80 0.51 9.26 4.17
C GLN A 80 1.96 9.71 4.42
N LEU A 81 2.92 9.04 3.77
CA LEU A 81 4.30 9.51 3.75
C LEU A 81 4.44 10.80 2.94
N PRO A 82 5.43 11.66 3.24
CA PRO A 82 5.78 12.77 2.37
C PRO A 82 6.09 12.28 0.94
N TYR A 83 5.60 13.04 -0.06
CA TYR A 83 5.79 12.76 -1.49
C TYR A 83 5.15 11.46 -2.02
N ALA A 84 4.35 10.76 -1.20
CA ALA A 84 3.68 9.55 -1.64
C ALA A 84 2.62 9.83 -2.73
N ILE A 85 2.57 8.92 -3.70
CA ILE A 85 1.54 8.83 -4.73
C ILE A 85 0.62 7.67 -4.35
N TYR A 86 -0.69 7.90 -4.37
CA TYR A 86 -1.65 6.82 -4.20
C TYR A 86 -1.69 5.95 -5.45
N LEU A 87 -1.42 4.66 -5.29
CA LEU A 87 -1.62 3.65 -6.32
C LEU A 87 -2.03 2.35 -5.65
N GLY A 88 -3.32 2.23 -5.34
CA GLY A 88 -3.88 1.10 -4.61
C GLY A 88 -3.55 -0.25 -5.27
N ARG A 89 -3.38 -1.29 -4.44
CA ARG A 89 -2.89 -2.60 -4.87
C ARG A 89 -3.61 -3.17 -6.09
N GLY A 90 -4.93 -2.98 -6.21
CA GLY A 90 -5.74 -3.54 -7.30
C GLY A 90 -5.50 -2.92 -8.69
N ASN A 91 -4.86 -1.74 -8.75
CA ASN A 91 -4.60 -1.01 -9.99
C ASN A 91 -3.10 -0.95 -10.33
N LEU A 92 -2.23 -1.42 -9.43
CA LEU A 92 -0.80 -1.22 -9.50
C LEU A 92 -0.17 -1.71 -10.81
N GLU A 93 -0.33 -2.99 -11.16
CA GLU A 93 0.30 -3.58 -12.35
C GLU A 93 -0.22 -2.98 -13.65
N ARG A 94 -1.47 -2.49 -13.66
CA ARG A 94 -2.08 -1.89 -14.85
C ARG A 94 -1.57 -0.46 -15.07
N ASP A 95 -1.46 0.33 -14.01
CA ASP A 95 -1.32 1.78 -14.12
C ASP A 95 0.11 2.29 -13.86
N VAL A 96 0.99 1.46 -13.26
CA VAL A 96 2.35 1.88 -12.88
C VAL A 96 3.20 2.37 -14.05
N GLU A 97 3.13 1.74 -15.23
CA GLU A 97 3.94 2.11 -16.41
C GLU A 97 3.58 3.50 -16.95
N GLY A 98 2.32 3.93 -16.80
CA GLY A 98 1.90 5.28 -17.15
C GLY A 98 2.46 6.37 -16.23
N ILE A 99 2.96 5.97 -15.04
CA ILE A 99 3.56 6.88 -14.04
C ILE A 99 5.09 6.77 -14.07
N VAL A 100 5.61 5.55 -14.23
CA VAL A 100 7.03 5.20 -14.17
C VAL A 100 7.40 4.43 -15.46
N PRO A 101 7.58 5.11 -16.60
CA PRO A 101 7.88 4.45 -17.86
C PRO A 101 9.30 3.87 -17.91
N ASP A 102 10.24 4.38 -17.10
CA ASP A 102 11.61 3.86 -17.00
C ASP A 102 11.67 2.77 -15.92
N ASN A 103 12.02 1.55 -16.32
CA ASN A 103 12.10 0.41 -15.40
C ASN A 103 13.35 0.44 -14.49
N TYR A 104 14.27 1.39 -14.68
CA TYR A 104 15.40 1.65 -13.79
C TYR A 104 15.10 2.68 -12.70
N ASP A 105 13.97 3.37 -12.75
CA ASP A 105 13.57 4.29 -11.69
C ASP A 105 13.41 3.59 -10.34
N VAL A 106 13.71 4.31 -9.25
CA VAL A 106 13.59 3.78 -7.90
C VAL A 106 12.13 3.83 -7.47
N ILE A 107 11.58 2.69 -7.09
CA ILE A 107 10.21 2.55 -6.60
C ILE A 107 10.23 2.07 -5.15
N VAL A 108 9.61 2.82 -4.26
CA VAL A 108 9.39 2.44 -2.86
C VAL A 108 7.89 2.26 -2.62
N LEU A 109 7.48 1.03 -2.32
CA LEU A 109 6.10 0.69 -2.02
C LEU A 109 5.91 0.60 -0.51
N TYR A 110 4.79 1.10 0.00
CA TYR A 110 4.42 0.89 1.40
C TYR A 110 2.93 0.63 1.58
N CYS A 111 2.62 -0.04 2.68
CA CYS A 111 1.26 -0.16 3.19
C CYS A 111 1.25 0.05 4.71
N SER A 112 0.20 -0.35 5.42
CA SER A 112 0.09 -0.10 6.87
C SER A 112 1.13 -0.90 7.67
N GLY A 113 1.33 -2.19 7.37
CA GLY A 113 2.26 -3.07 8.10
C GLY A 113 3.37 -3.74 7.28
N GLY A 114 3.57 -3.35 6.02
CA GLY A 114 4.59 -3.91 5.12
C GLY A 114 4.21 -5.19 4.36
N ASN A 115 3.12 -5.88 4.69
CA ASN A 115 2.76 -7.15 4.03
C ASN A 115 2.23 -6.96 2.60
N ARG A 116 1.32 -6.00 2.37
CA ARG A 116 0.77 -5.73 1.02
C ARG A 116 1.85 -5.17 0.08
N SER A 117 2.74 -4.33 0.60
CA SER A 117 3.82 -3.71 -0.18
C SER A 117 4.89 -4.72 -0.61
N VAL A 118 5.17 -5.75 0.18
CA VAL A 118 6.06 -6.84 -0.25
C VAL A 118 5.47 -7.62 -1.43
N VAL A 119 4.18 -7.93 -1.39
CA VAL A 119 3.48 -8.60 -2.50
C VAL A 119 3.43 -7.70 -3.75
N ALA A 120 3.21 -6.41 -3.57
CA ALA A 120 3.26 -5.42 -4.65
C ALA A 120 4.66 -5.32 -5.27
N ALA A 121 5.71 -5.32 -4.44
CA ALA A 121 7.08 -5.22 -4.90
C ALA A 121 7.51 -6.43 -5.73
N ASP A 122 7.16 -7.64 -5.30
CA ASP A 122 7.39 -8.86 -6.08
C ASP A 122 6.68 -8.80 -7.45
N ALA A 123 5.45 -8.29 -7.51
CA ALA A 123 4.73 -8.13 -8.77
C ALA A 123 5.46 -7.19 -9.74
N LEU A 124 5.91 -6.02 -9.27
CA LEU A 124 6.65 -5.08 -10.12
C LEU A 124 8.01 -5.62 -10.55
N GLN A 125 8.72 -6.34 -9.67
CA GLN A 125 9.98 -7.00 -10.04
C GLN A 125 9.76 -8.03 -11.16
N ARG A 126 8.67 -8.81 -11.10
CA ARG A 126 8.30 -9.76 -12.17
C ARG A 126 7.90 -9.09 -13.48
N MET A 127 7.40 -7.86 -13.43
CA MET A 127 7.15 -7.03 -14.61
C MET A 127 8.44 -6.46 -15.23
N GLY A 128 9.57 -6.54 -14.53
CA GLY A 128 10.87 -6.11 -15.03
C GLY A 128 11.40 -4.79 -14.44
N TYR A 129 10.73 -4.22 -13.43
CA TYR A 129 11.27 -3.07 -12.69
C TYR A 129 12.48 -3.50 -11.86
N GLN A 130 13.59 -2.80 -12.06
CA GLN A 130 14.90 -3.19 -11.53
C GLN A 130 15.14 -2.66 -10.12
N ASN A 131 14.50 -1.53 -9.75
CA ASN A 131 14.79 -0.79 -8.51
C ASN A 131 13.59 -0.65 -7.57
N VAL A 132 12.89 -1.77 -7.34
CA VAL A 132 11.74 -1.85 -6.43
C VAL A 132 12.13 -2.25 -5.00
N TYR A 133 11.56 -1.55 -4.02
CA TYR A 133 11.72 -1.74 -2.58
C TYR A 133 10.37 -1.75 -1.85
N SER A 134 10.23 -2.55 -0.79
CA SER A 134 9.13 -2.40 0.19
C SER A 134 9.62 -1.66 1.43
N LEU A 135 8.80 -0.76 1.99
CA LEU A 135 9.06 -0.15 3.29
C LEU A 135 8.87 -1.19 4.41
N GLN A 136 9.94 -1.47 5.14
CA GLN A 136 9.93 -2.46 6.21
C GLN A 136 8.97 -2.04 7.33
N GLY A 137 8.00 -2.90 7.65
CA GLY A 137 6.98 -2.63 8.68
C GLY A 137 5.94 -1.57 8.29
N GLY A 138 6.02 -1.01 7.08
CA GLY A 138 5.04 -0.05 6.55
C GLY A 138 4.92 1.24 7.36
N LEU A 139 3.78 1.92 7.18
CA LEU A 139 3.47 3.18 7.84
C LEU A 139 3.37 3.04 9.37
N GLY A 140 2.93 1.87 9.88
CA GLY A 140 2.84 1.61 11.31
C GLY A 140 4.21 1.70 11.98
N ARG A 141 5.24 1.06 11.40
CA ARG A 141 6.61 1.19 11.91
C ARG A 141 7.14 2.61 11.75
N TRP A 142 6.92 3.23 10.59
CA TRP A 142 7.29 4.63 10.33
C TRP A 142 6.79 5.58 11.44
N GLN A 143 5.51 5.48 11.79
CA GLN A 143 4.92 6.30 12.84
C GLN A 143 5.44 5.94 14.24
N SER A 144 5.67 4.65 14.53
CA SER A 144 6.24 4.22 15.82
C SER A 144 7.67 4.74 16.05
N GLU A 145 8.41 5.00 14.98
CA GLU A 145 9.75 5.62 15.03
C GLU A 145 9.69 7.16 15.06
N GLY A 146 8.49 7.76 15.06
CA GLY A 146 8.28 9.20 15.24
C GLY A 146 8.49 10.04 13.98
N TYR A 147 8.57 9.44 12.80
CA TYR A 147 8.76 10.19 11.56
C TYR A 147 7.48 10.88 11.09
N LYS A 148 7.65 12.00 10.38
CA LYS A 148 6.56 12.86 9.93
C LYS A 148 5.66 12.15 8.93
N VAL A 149 4.35 12.33 9.09
CA VAL A 149 3.31 11.97 8.11
C VAL A 149 2.55 13.21 7.67
N LEU A 150 1.87 13.13 6.53
CA LEU A 150 0.90 14.12 6.08
C LEU A 150 -0.49 13.58 6.42
N GLU A 151 -1.35 14.40 7.02
CA GLU A 151 -2.71 14.02 7.43
C GLU A 151 -3.78 14.80 6.67
N ASN A 152 -4.98 14.23 6.54
CA ASN A 152 -6.19 14.88 6.02
C ASN A 152 -5.99 15.62 4.69
N LYS A 153 -5.27 14.99 3.75
CA LYS A 153 -5.07 15.52 2.38
C LYS A 153 -6.04 14.79 1.44
N PRO A 154 -6.85 15.49 0.62
CA PRO A 154 -7.71 14.84 -0.36
C PRO A 154 -6.90 14.05 -1.41
N VAL A 155 -7.55 13.05 -2.01
CA VAL A 155 -7.00 12.01 -2.88
C VAL A 155 -6.19 12.59 -4.04
N TYR A 156 -5.07 11.94 -4.39
CA TYR A 156 -4.23 12.28 -5.55
C TYR A 156 -4.91 12.01 -6.91
N SER A 157 -6.06 11.32 -6.99
CA SER A 157 -6.80 11.16 -8.25
C SER A 157 -7.32 12.49 -8.80
N GLU A 158 -7.57 13.49 -7.94
CA GLU A 158 -7.82 14.88 -8.36
C GLU A 158 -6.54 15.60 -8.83
N ARG A 159 -5.36 14.99 -8.65
CA ARG A 159 -4.04 15.56 -8.93
C ARG A 159 -3.34 14.92 -10.15
N ILE A 160 -3.83 13.81 -10.70
CA ILE A 160 -3.40 13.34 -12.02
C ILE A 160 -3.87 14.33 -13.10
N GLU A 161 -5.05 14.95 -12.94
CA GLU A 161 -5.43 16.12 -13.76
C GLU A 161 -4.44 17.29 -13.61
N TYR A 162 -3.80 17.46 -12.45
CA TYR A 162 -2.86 18.56 -12.19
C TYR A 162 -1.51 18.40 -12.91
N ARG A 163 -1.04 17.18 -13.19
CA ARG A 163 0.11 16.96 -14.09
C ARG A 163 -0.24 17.23 -15.56
N ALA A 164 -1.53 17.14 -15.91
CA ALA A 164 -2.06 17.41 -17.25
C ALA A 164 -2.58 18.84 -17.44
N ARG A 165 -2.69 19.65 -16.37
CA ARG A 165 -2.98 21.08 -16.42
C ARG A 165 -1.67 21.86 -16.28
N PRO A 166 -1.46 22.96 -17.03
CA PRO A 166 -0.43 23.92 -16.64
C PRO A 166 -0.74 24.36 -15.21
N GLY A 167 0.21 24.12 -14.29
CA GLY A 167 0.01 24.39 -12.87
C GLY A 167 -0.27 25.87 -12.59
N PRO A 168 -0.92 26.22 -11.46
CA PRO A 168 -0.96 27.59 -10.98
C PRO A 168 0.47 28.13 -10.86
N GLU A 169 0.66 29.32 -11.42
CA GLU A 169 1.86 30.12 -11.34
C GLU A 169 2.27 30.26 -9.86
N TRP A 170 3.40 29.64 -9.49
CA TRP A 170 3.94 29.69 -8.14
C TRP A 170 5.04 30.77 -8.10
N ASP A 171 4.74 31.91 -7.45
CA ASP A 171 5.65 33.06 -7.26
C ASP A 171 6.68 32.83 -6.13
N GLY A 172 7.38 31.69 -6.15
CA GLY A 172 8.50 31.43 -5.25
C GLY A 172 9.80 32.08 -5.75
N PRO A 173 10.78 32.39 -4.87
CA PRO A 173 12.00 33.15 -5.22
C PRO A 173 12.98 32.42 -6.16
N TYR A 174 12.60 31.27 -6.72
CA TYR A 174 13.33 30.53 -7.74
C TYR A 174 12.46 30.23 -8.97
N GLY A 175 11.66 31.21 -9.40
CA GLY A 175 10.85 31.12 -10.60
C GLY A 175 11.69 31.11 -11.87
N LYS A 176 11.68 29.98 -12.59
CA LYS A 176 11.67 29.94 -14.06
C LYS A 176 10.79 28.78 -14.51
N THR A 177 9.74 29.11 -15.27
CA THR A 177 8.82 28.19 -15.91
C THR A 177 9.56 27.34 -16.95
N TRP A 178 9.20 26.06 -17.04
CA TRP A 178 9.67 25.15 -18.08
C TRP A 178 8.60 25.17 -19.18
N ASP A 179 8.79 25.99 -20.20
CA ASP A 179 7.85 26.10 -21.32
C ASP A 179 8.17 24.97 -22.32
N GLY A 180 7.39 23.88 -22.25
CA GLY A 180 7.55 22.66 -23.05
C GLY A 180 7.26 22.79 -24.55
N HIS A 181 7.81 23.82 -25.21
CA HIS A 181 7.70 24.05 -26.64
C HIS A 181 9.04 24.50 -27.26
N GLU A 182 10.11 23.71 -27.11
CA GLU A 182 11.20 23.76 -28.09
C GLU A 182 11.31 22.42 -28.82
N ARG A 183 10.79 22.47 -30.04
CA ARG A 183 10.97 21.48 -31.10
C ARG A 183 12.47 21.43 -31.39
N LEU A 184 13.12 20.27 -31.23
CA LEU A 184 14.48 20.07 -31.73
C LEU A 184 14.52 20.49 -33.21
N PRO A 185 15.38 21.44 -33.63
CA PRO A 185 15.50 21.77 -35.03
C PRO A 185 16.09 20.58 -35.79
N ALA A 186 15.37 20.17 -36.84
CA ALA A 186 15.84 19.23 -37.83
C ALA A 186 16.98 19.85 -38.66
N GLY A 187 18.09 19.14 -38.78
CA GLY A 187 19.00 19.18 -39.93
C GLY A 187 19.96 20.37 -40.05
N GLY A 188 21.24 20.07 -40.20
CA GLY A 188 22.26 21.04 -40.60
C GLY A 188 23.65 20.45 -40.63
N ALA A 189 23.90 19.55 -41.58
CA ALA A 189 25.24 19.08 -41.91
C ALA A 189 26.10 20.25 -42.41
N HIS A 190 27.30 20.36 -41.86
CA HIS A 190 28.38 21.14 -42.46
C HIS A 190 29.00 20.29 -43.59
N HIS A 191 28.73 20.66 -44.84
CA HIS A 191 29.72 21.02 -45.88
C HIS A 191 28.99 21.39 -47.17
#